data_AF-A0A2J6Q5S9-F1
#
_entry.id   AF-A0A2J6Q5S9-F1
#
_cell.length_a   1.000
_cell.length_b   1.000
_cell.length_c   1.000
_cell.angle_alpha   90.00
_cell.angle_beta   90.00
_cell.angle_gamma   90.00
#
_symmetry.space_group_name_H-M   'P 1'
#
loop_
_entity.id
_entity.type
_entity.pdbx_description
1 polymer ?
#
loop_
_entity_poly.entity_id
_entity_poly.type
_entity_poly.pdbx_seq_one_letter_code
_entity_poly.pdbx_strand_id
1 'polypeptide(L)'
;YAALSYCWGTESCFRLTSTTIRLLEVGVLTAQLPQTIRDAVYATLQLGLEWLWVDSLCIIQDSREDWEIEAAKMGDTYQGCSVCIAALGATCNSDGLFAIRNPQLYAPCFLAMNARGESIYAYPWYIDLSEHPHPLHLRGWVLQERLLPSRTIGFGAYLTWNCREAAVNEFDLLGEEKRGTSELSAKFSNLCLVQPLTVPSTPGVTSESHQIRKLWRLMIQDYSHTKLTVKTDKLMAISGLIATIEKRTGWKNIYGLWLPFMLPNLLWMVSRTSTETARTGLRPSWSWIAVDGP
;
A
#
# COMPACT_ATOMS: atom_id res chain seq x y z
N TYR A 1 -15.66 1.91 -7.55
CA TYR A 1 -15.08 0.55 -7.64
C TYR A 1 -14.11 0.34 -6.49
N ALA A 2 -13.86 -0.91 -6.11
CA ALA A 2 -12.78 -1.28 -5.20
C ALA A 2 -11.52 -1.67 -5.99
N ALA A 3 -10.34 -1.53 -5.40
CA ALA A 3 -9.08 -2.04 -5.99
C ALA A 3 -8.46 -3.08 -5.05
N LEU A 4 -7.90 -4.16 -5.59
CA LEU A 4 -7.22 -5.19 -4.80
C LEU A 4 -5.70 -4.95 -4.77
N SER A 5 -5.11 -5.01 -3.58
CA SER A 5 -3.67 -5.06 -3.33
C SER A 5 -3.34 -6.41 -2.68
N TYR A 6 -2.55 -7.25 -3.36
CA TYR A 6 -2.30 -8.61 -2.90
C TYR A 6 -1.00 -9.20 -3.46
N CYS A 7 -0.48 -10.25 -2.81
CA CYS A 7 0.67 -10.99 -3.32
C CYS A 7 0.24 -12.02 -4.37
N TRP A 8 0.89 -12.02 -5.54
CA TRP A 8 0.59 -12.99 -6.59
C TRP A 8 1.06 -14.41 -6.25
N GLY A 9 2.19 -14.54 -5.54
CA GLY A 9 2.88 -15.82 -5.34
C GLY A 9 3.65 -16.29 -6.57
N THR A 10 4.20 -17.50 -6.52
CA THR A 10 5.04 -18.09 -7.58
C THR A 10 4.23 -18.85 -8.63
N GLU A 11 3.02 -19.30 -8.29
CA GLU A 11 2.14 -20.06 -9.17
C GLU A 11 0.83 -19.30 -9.34
N SER A 12 0.63 -18.62 -10.47
CA SER A 12 -0.70 -18.12 -10.80
C SER A 12 -1.06 -18.46 -12.22
N CYS A 13 -2.04 -19.34 -12.37
CA CYS A 13 -2.52 -19.79 -13.68
C CYS A 13 -3.67 -18.91 -14.22
N PHE A 14 -4.33 -18.11 -13.36
CA PHE A 14 -5.51 -17.33 -13.75
C PHE A 14 -5.17 -15.85 -13.94
N ARG A 15 -4.93 -15.45 -15.19
CA ARG A 15 -4.52 -14.09 -15.60
C ARG A 15 -5.18 -13.68 -16.91
N LEU A 16 -5.35 -12.38 -17.10
CA LEU A 16 -5.70 -11.79 -18.39
C LEU A 16 -4.48 -11.84 -19.32
N THR A 17 -4.63 -12.55 -20.42
CA THR A 17 -3.66 -12.62 -21.53
C THR A 17 -4.40 -12.42 -22.83
N SER A 18 -3.66 -12.20 -23.91
CA SER A 18 -4.20 -12.09 -25.27
C SER A 18 -5.05 -13.31 -25.67
N THR A 19 -4.79 -14.48 -25.06
CA THR A 19 -5.55 -15.72 -25.30
C THR A 19 -6.79 -15.87 -24.41
N THR A 20 -6.78 -15.29 -23.20
CA THR A 20 -7.86 -15.46 -22.22
C THR A 20 -8.86 -14.29 -22.20
N ILE A 21 -8.54 -13.16 -22.85
CA ILE A 21 -9.36 -11.95 -22.85
C ILE A 21 -10.83 -12.20 -23.24
N ARG A 22 -11.08 -12.91 -24.35
CA ARG A 22 -12.45 -13.19 -24.81
C ARG A 22 -13.25 -14.02 -23.81
N LEU A 23 -12.59 -14.94 -23.11
CA LEU A 23 -13.23 -15.77 -22.08
C LEU A 23 -13.56 -14.93 -20.84
N LEU A 24 -12.67 -14.04 -20.44
CA LEU A 24 -12.87 -13.15 -19.31
C LEU A 24 -13.95 -12.07 -19.58
N GLU A 25 -14.07 -11.60 -20.82
CA GLU A 25 -15.13 -10.66 -21.25
C GLU A 25 -16.54 -11.27 -21.18
N VAL A 26 -16.69 -12.55 -21.50
CA VAL A 26 -17.97 -13.27 -21.36
C VAL A 26 -18.33 -13.49 -19.88
N GLY A 27 -17.31 -13.60 -19.04
CA GLY A 27 -17.44 -13.86 -17.61
C GLY A 27 -17.05 -15.28 -17.25
N VAL A 28 -16.57 -15.43 -16.01
CA VAL A 28 -16.10 -16.69 -15.43
C VAL A 28 -16.79 -16.94 -14.10
N LEU A 29 -16.89 -18.21 -13.72
CA LEU A 29 -17.43 -18.56 -12.42
C LEU A 29 -16.45 -18.10 -11.34
N THR A 30 -16.96 -17.46 -10.27
CA THR A 30 -16.13 -17.03 -9.14
C THR A 30 -15.32 -18.19 -8.56
N ALA A 31 -15.84 -19.41 -8.59
CA ALA A 31 -15.13 -20.62 -8.14
C ALA A 31 -13.83 -20.93 -8.92
N GLN A 32 -13.66 -20.40 -10.12
CA GLN A 32 -12.45 -20.56 -10.94
C GLN A 32 -11.35 -19.54 -10.58
N LEU A 33 -11.70 -18.49 -9.84
CA LEU A 33 -10.75 -17.47 -9.41
C LEU A 33 -9.90 -17.98 -8.23
N PRO A 34 -8.63 -17.55 -8.12
CA PRO A 34 -7.82 -17.77 -6.91
C PRO A 34 -8.53 -17.27 -5.65
N GLN A 35 -8.31 -17.94 -4.51
CA GLN A 35 -9.03 -17.69 -3.26
C GLN A 35 -8.97 -16.22 -2.82
N THR A 36 -7.82 -15.55 -2.94
CA THR A 36 -7.68 -14.13 -2.58
C THR A 36 -8.56 -13.22 -3.45
N ILE A 37 -8.68 -13.52 -4.73
CA ILE A 37 -9.56 -12.76 -5.65
C ILE A 37 -11.02 -13.08 -5.35
N ARG A 38 -11.37 -14.33 -5.04
CA ARG A 38 -12.73 -14.72 -4.63
C ARG A 38 -13.20 -13.97 -3.40
N ASP A 39 -12.36 -13.94 -2.38
CA ASP A 39 -12.67 -13.24 -1.14
C ASP A 39 -12.77 -11.72 -1.37
N ALA A 40 -11.93 -11.16 -2.26
CA ALA A 40 -12.02 -9.76 -2.65
C ALA A 40 -13.32 -9.44 -3.40
N VAL A 41 -13.78 -10.31 -4.30
CA VAL A 41 -15.10 -10.19 -4.96
C VAL A 41 -16.20 -10.18 -3.90
N TYR A 42 -16.18 -11.12 -2.96
CA TYR A 42 -17.14 -11.17 -1.86
C TYR A 42 -17.12 -9.88 -1.03
N ALA A 43 -15.95 -9.43 -0.58
CA ALA A 43 -15.80 -8.21 0.19
C ALA A 43 -16.29 -6.96 -0.57
N THR A 44 -16.01 -6.88 -1.88
CA THR A 44 -16.49 -5.79 -2.74
C THR A 44 -18.01 -5.71 -2.75
N LEU A 45 -18.68 -6.86 -2.94
CA LEU A 45 -20.14 -6.94 -2.94
C LEU A 45 -20.74 -6.61 -1.57
N GLN A 46 -20.12 -7.08 -0.47
CA GLN A 46 -20.57 -6.75 0.90
C GLN A 46 -20.43 -5.26 1.23
N LEU A 47 -19.48 -4.57 0.60
CA LEU A 47 -19.32 -3.11 0.71
C LEU A 47 -20.32 -2.33 -0.17
N GLY A 48 -21.21 -3.02 -0.88
CA GLY A 48 -22.19 -2.40 -1.79
C GLY A 48 -21.56 -1.86 -3.07
N LEU A 49 -20.39 -2.35 -3.46
CA LEU A 49 -19.71 -1.97 -4.70
C LEU A 49 -19.90 -3.06 -5.76
N GLU A 50 -20.06 -2.65 -7.01
CA GLU A 50 -20.27 -3.55 -8.14
C GLU A 50 -18.98 -3.96 -8.86
N TRP A 51 -17.95 -3.11 -8.78
CA TRP A 51 -16.75 -3.21 -9.60
C TRP A 51 -15.51 -3.40 -8.74
N LEU A 52 -14.69 -4.39 -9.10
CA LEU A 52 -13.39 -4.68 -8.48
C LEU A 52 -12.30 -4.64 -9.56
N TRP A 53 -11.28 -3.82 -9.33
CA TRP A 53 -10.06 -3.80 -10.14
C TRP A 53 -9.03 -4.77 -9.55
N VAL A 54 -8.46 -5.63 -10.39
CA VAL A 54 -7.40 -6.58 -10.04
C VAL A 54 -6.34 -6.54 -11.13
N ASP A 55 -5.10 -6.21 -10.79
CA ASP A 55 -3.98 -6.06 -11.74
C ASP A 55 -3.86 -7.24 -12.71
N SER A 56 -3.91 -8.47 -12.21
CA SER A 56 -3.80 -9.70 -13.01
C SER A 56 -4.97 -9.95 -13.96
N LEU A 57 -6.11 -9.28 -13.77
CA LEU A 57 -7.34 -9.44 -14.57
C LEU A 57 -7.72 -8.20 -15.38
N CYS A 58 -7.13 -7.04 -15.08
CA CYS A 58 -7.41 -5.77 -15.73
C CYS A 58 -6.24 -5.26 -16.58
N ILE A 59 -5.10 -5.97 -16.58
CA ILE A 59 -3.92 -5.68 -17.42
C ILE A 59 -3.57 -6.94 -18.21
N ILE A 60 -3.29 -6.79 -19.50
CA ILE A 60 -2.89 -7.89 -20.40
C ILE A 60 -1.44 -8.29 -20.09
N GLN A 61 -1.27 -9.42 -19.41
CA GLN A 61 -0.01 -9.83 -18.79
C GLN A 61 1.07 -10.27 -19.77
N ASP A 62 0.69 -10.61 -21.01
CA ASP A 62 1.59 -10.96 -22.10
C ASP A 62 1.82 -9.81 -23.10
N SER A 63 1.29 -8.60 -22.81
CA SER A 63 1.50 -7.41 -23.63
C SER A 63 2.34 -6.37 -22.89
N ARG A 64 3.53 -6.10 -23.43
CA ARG A 64 4.41 -5.05 -22.89
C ARG A 64 3.81 -3.66 -23.09
N GLU A 65 3.18 -3.40 -24.22
CA GLU A 65 2.56 -2.10 -24.51
C GLU A 65 1.43 -1.79 -23.54
N ASP A 66 0.56 -2.78 -23.28
CA ASP A 66 -0.54 -2.64 -22.33
C ASP A 66 0.00 -2.44 -20.90
N TRP A 67 1.01 -3.21 -20.52
CA TRP A 67 1.69 -3.04 -19.23
C TRP A 67 2.28 -1.63 -19.06
N GLU A 68 2.96 -1.08 -20.06
CA GLU A 68 3.57 0.26 -19.97
C GLU A 68 2.49 1.35 -19.76
N ILE A 69 1.35 1.21 -20.44
CA ILE A 69 0.20 2.12 -20.31
C ILE A 69 -0.44 2.00 -18.92
N GLU A 70 -0.77 0.78 -18.50
CA GLU A 70 -1.50 0.56 -17.25
C GLU A 70 -0.62 0.76 -16.01
N ALA A 71 0.68 0.43 -16.09
CA ALA A 71 1.65 0.74 -15.04
C ALA A 71 1.76 2.25 -14.78
N ALA A 72 1.70 3.08 -15.83
CA ALA A 72 1.68 4.53 -15.70
C ALA A 72 0.40 5.07 -15.06
N LYS A 73 -0.74 4.40 -15.27
CA LYS A 73 -2.05 4.75 -14.68
C LYS A 73 -2.29 4.14 -13.32
N MET A 74 -1.49 3.16 -12.88
CA MET A 74 -1.72 2.41 -11.65
C MET A 74 -1.86 3.32 -10.42
N GLY A 75 -1.10 4.43 -10.39
CA GLY A 75 -1.27 5.46 -9.37
C GLY A 75 -2.68 6.04 -9.33
N ASP A 76 -3.23 6.44 -10.48
CA ASP A 76 -4.58 6.97 -10.62
C ASP A 76 -5.65 5.93 -10.28
N THR A 77 -5.42 4.66 -10.63
CA THR A 77 -6.32 3.54 -10.28
C THR A 77 -6.46 3.38 -8.77
N TYR A 78 -5.34 3.32 -8.04
CA TYR A 78 -5.40 3.22 -6.58
C TYR A 78 -5.90 4.50 -5.92
N GLN A 79 -5.53 5.67 -6.45
CA GLN A 79 -5.99 6.96 -5.92
C GLN A 79 -7.49 7.17 -6.14
N GLY A 80 -8.03 6.73 -7.27
CA GLY A 80 -9.43 6.91 -7.68
C GLY A 80 -10.39 5.85 -7.15
N CYS A 81 -9.90 4.77 -6.53
CA CYS A 81 -10.76 3.74 -5.97
C CYS A 81 -11.56 4.26 -4.75
N SER A 82 -12.77 3.74 -4.58
CA SER A 82 -13.62 4.08 -3.42
C SER A 82 -13.05 3.51 -2.12
N VAL A 83 -12.43 2.33 -2.23
CA VAL A 83 -11.75 1.60 -1.16
C VAL A 83 -10.73 0.62 -1.79
N CYS A 84 -9.53 0.57 -1.21
CA CYS A 84 -8.55 -0.46 -1.50
C CYS A 84 -8.75 -1.63 -0.54
N ILE A 85 -8.84 -2.85 -1.06
CA ILE A 85 -8.84 -4.09 -0.30
C ILE A 85 -7.40 -4.60 -0.29
N ALA A 86 -6.77 -4.63 0.87
CA ALA A 86 -5.38 -5.06 1.01
C ALA A 86 -5.30 -6.44 1.70
N ALA A 87 -4.79 -7.44 0.98
CA ALA A 87 -4.54 -8.79 1.48
C ALA A 87 -3.24 -8.85 2.31
N LEU A 88 -3.22 -8.17 3.46
CA LEU A 88 -2.02 -7.98 4.28
C LEU A 88 -1.38 -9.30 4.72
N GLY A 89 -2.18 -10.28 5.12
CA GLY A 89 -1.72 -11.58 5.62
C GLY A 89 -1.42 -12.62 4.55
N ALA A 90 -1.81 -12.38 3.30
CA ALA A 90 -1.63 -13.33 2.21
C ALA A 90 -0.22 -13.23 1.61
N THR A 91 0.46 -14.36 1.50
CA THR A 91 1.74 -14.51 0.82
C THR A 91 1.58 -14.83 -0.67
N CYS A 92 0.43 -15.40 -1.05
CA CYS A 92 0.08 -15.68 -2.44
C CYS A 92 -1.42 -15.48 -2.73
N ASN A 93 -1.81 -15.66 -3.99
CA ASN A 93 -3.19 -15.47 -4.45
C ASN A 93 -4.17 -16.58 -4.00
N SER A 94 -3.65 -17.65 -3.41
CA SER A 94 -4.41 -18.84 -2.99
C SER A 94 -4.66 -18.88 -1.49
N ASP A 95 -4.05 -17.97 -0.72
CA ASP A 95 -4.20 -17.92 0.75
C ASP A 95 -5.57 -17.38 1.18
N GLY A 96 -6.17 -16.48 0.39
CA GLY A 96 -7.42 -15.80 0.76
C GLY A 96 -7.22 -14.51 1.55
N LEU A 97 -8.33 -13.81 1.81
CA LEU A 97 -8.33 -12.62 2.67
C LEU A 97 -8.63 -12.96 4.14
N PHE A 98 -9.42 -14.01 4.37
CA PHE A 98 -9.96 -14.28 5.71
C PHE A 98 -9.04 -15.21 6.50
N ALA A 99 -8.27 -14.63 7.42
CA ALA A 99 -7.45 -15.41 8.34
C ALA A 99 -8.31 -16.30 9.25
N ILE A 100 -7.92 -17.56 9.40
CA ILE A 100 -8.45 -18.46 10.44
C ILE A 100 -7.85 -18.05 11.76
N ARG A 101 -8.70 -17.77 12.75
CA ARG A 101 -8.28 -17.28 14.07
C ARG A 101 -8.98 -18.05 15.18
N ASN A 102 -8.33 -18.11 16.34
CA ASN A 102 -9.02 -18.51 17.57
C ASN A 102 -9.74 -17.26 18.14
N PRO A 103 -11.09 -17.21 18.13
CA PRO A 103 -11.82 -16.05 18.65
C PRO A 103 -11.53 -15.79 20.14
N GLN A 104 -11.13 -16.81 20.90
CA GLN A 104 -10.80 -16.65 22.33
C GLN A 104 -9.55 -15.80 22.59
N LEU A 105 -8.67 -15.65 21.60
CA LEU A 105 -7.47 -14.81 21.71
C LEU A 105 -7.78 -13.32 21.53
N TYR A 106 -8.98 -12.97 21.07
CA TYR A 106 -9.29 -11.63 20.58
C TYR A 106 -10.63 -11.09 21.08
N ALA A 107 -11.59 -11.97 21.42
CA ALA A 107 -12.89 -11.59 21.93
C ALA A 107 -12.85 -11.34 23.45
N PRO A 108 -13.60 -10.33 23.95
CA PRO A 108 -13.83 -10.18 25.37
C PRO A 108 -14.45 -11.46 25.96
N CYS A 109 -13.87 -11.96 27.05
CA CYS A 109 -14.45 -13.05 27.82
C CYS A 109 -15.37 -12.48 28.89
N PHE A 110 -16.67 -12.75 28.81
CA PHE A 110 -17.61 -12.37 29.87
C PHE A 110 -17.24 -13.09 31.17
N LEU A 111 -17.01 -12.33 32.23
CA LEU A 111 -16.67 -12.88 33.54
C LEU A 111 -17.87 -12.93 34.47
N ALA A 112 -18.58 -11.81 34.63
CA ALA A 112 -19.67 -11.67 35.59
C ALA A 112 -20.49 -10.41 35.31
N MET A 113 -21.65 -10.30 35.96
CA MET A 113 -22.41 -9.06 36.06
C MET A 113 -22.25 -8.51 37.48
N ASN A 114 -21.94 -7.23 37.62
CA ASN A 114 -21.76 -6.61 38.94
C ASN A 114 -23.12 -6.33 39.62
N ALA A 115 -23.09 -5.92 40.89
CA ALA A 115 -24.30 -5.61 41.66
C ALA A 115 -25.15 -4.46 41.08
N ARG A 116 -24.61 -3.68 40.15
CA ARG A 116 -25.31 -2.59 39.42
C ARG A 116 -25.90 -3.06 38.08
N GLY A 117 -25.75 -4.34 37.72
CA GLY A 117 -26.22 -4.88 36.44
C GLY A 117 -25.24 -4.66 35.27
N GLU A 118 -24.02 -4.20 35.54
CA GLU A 118 -23.02 -3.95 34.50
C GLU A 118 -22.22 -5.22 34.20
N SER A 119 -22.01 -5.53 32.92
CA SER A 119 -21.23 -6.70 32.49
C SER A 119 -19.72 -6.43 32.62
N ILE A 120 -19.01 -7.37 33.23
CA ILE A 120 -17.54 -7.38 33.39
C ILE A 120 -16.95 -8.34 32.36
N TYR A 121 -15.96 -7.87 31.62
CA TYR A 121 -15.24 -8.66 30.62
C TYR A 121 -13.75 -8.70 30.94
N ALA A 122 -13.11 -9.85 30.72
CA ALA A 122 -11.66 -9.98 30.62
C ALA A 122 -11.24 -9.78 29.17
N TYR A 123 -10.18 -9.00 28.97
CA TYR A 123 -9.53 -8.82 27.69
C TYR A 123 -8.12 -9.41 27.74
N PRO A 124 -7.61 -9.93 26.62
CA PRO A 124 -6.19 -10.18 26.48
C PRO A 124 -5.42 -8.88 26.77
N TRP A 125 -4.53 -8.91 27.76
CA TRP A 125 -3.79 -7.73 28.22
C TRP A 125 -2.74 -7.24 27.20
N TYR A 126 -2.32 -8.13 26.28
CA TYR A 126 -1.36 -7.83 25.23
C TYR A 126 -1.58 -8.76 24.04
N ILE A 127 -1.69 -8.18 22.84
CA ILE A 127 -1.61 -8.89 21.58
C ILE A 127 -0.34 -8.40 20.91
N ASP A 128 0.61 -9.31 20.69
CA ASP A 128 1.83 -8.95 19.98
C ASP A 128 1.56 -8.82 18.49
N LEU A 129 1.30 -7.59 18.04
CA LEU A 129 1.09 -7.31 16.62
C LEU A 129 2.35 -7.57 15.77
N SER A 130 3.54 -7.65 16.39
CA SER A 130 4.79 -7.93 15.68
C SER A 130 4.91 -9.40 15.23
N GLU A 131 4.16 -10.31 15.86
CA GLU A 131 4.06 -11.71 15.44
C GLU A 131 3.24 -11.90 14.17
N HIS A 132 2.59 -10.85 13.67
CA HIS A 132 1.66 -10.91 12.54
C HIS A 132 2.20 -10.09 11.38
N PRO A 133 3.22 -10.60 10.66
CA PRO A 133 3.82 -9.87 9.56
C PRO A 133 2.78 -9.54 8.50
N HIS A 134 3.04 -8.47 7.74
CA HIS A 134 2.26 -8.11 6.57
C HIS A 134 3.10 -8.42 5.31
N PRO A 135 3.11 -9.68 4.81
CA PRO A 135 3.82 -10.06 3.59
C PRO A 135 3.61 -9.10 2.42
N LEU A 136 2.40 -8.54 2.29
CA LEU A 136 2.07 -7.57 1.25
C LEU A 136 3.00 -6.35 1.26
N HIS A 137 3.37 -5.84 2.44
CA HIS A 137 4.26 -4.68 2.59
C HIS A 137 5.70 -4.94 2.13
N LEU A 138 6.07 -6.19 1.85
CA LEU A 138 7.39 -6.53 1.30
C LEU A 138 7.45 -6.38 -0.23
N ARG A 139 6.34 -6.13 -0.93
CA ARG A 139 6.34 -5.97 -2.39
C ARG A 139 6.77 -4.56 -2.79
N GLY A 140 7.56 -4.42 -3.86
CA GLY A 140 7.98 -3.11 -4.36
C GLY A 140 6.83 -2.16 -4.71
N TRP A 141 5.80 -2.68 -5.38
CA TRP A 141 4.66 -1.86 -5.80
C TRP A 141 3.75 -1.42 -4.65
N VAL A 142 3.84 -2.05 -3.48
CA VAL A 142 2.86 -1.87 -2.38
C VAL A 142 2.80 -0.44 -1.84
N LEU A 143 3.89 0.34 -1.95
CA LEU A 143 3.92 1.64 -1.30
C LEU A 143 2.86 2.58 -1.89
N GLN A 144 2.70 2.58 -3.21
CA GLN A 144 1.64 3.37 -3.86
C GLN A 144 0.26 2.76 -3.63
N GLU A 145 0.15 1.42 -3.62
CA GLU A 145 -1.09 0.69 -3.32
C GLU A 145 -1.60 0.96 -1.88
N ARG A 146 -0.69 1.30 -0.96
CA ARG A 146 -0.98 1.61 0.44
C ARG A 146 -1.30 3.08 0.70
N LEU A 147 -0.58 4.00 0.06
CA LEU A 147 -0.64 5.44 0.39
C LEU A 147 -1.61 6.25 -0.49
N LEU A 148 -1.80 5.86 -1.76
CA LEU A 148 -2.64 6.60 -2.71
C LEU A 148 -4.15 6.44 -2.47
N PRO A 149 -4.68 5.26 -2.10
CA PRO A 149 -6.10 5.13 -1.80
C PRO A 149 -6.55 6.09 -0.70
N SER A 150 -7.75 6.67 -0.88
CA SER A 150 -8.37 7.51 0.15
C SER A 150 -8.86 6.69 1.35
N ARG A 151 -9.16 5.40 1.13
CA ARG A 151 -9.61 4.43 2.12
C ARG A 151 -9.03 3.06 1.80
N THR A 152 -8.60 2.34 2.83
CA THR A 152 -8.06 0.98 2.71
C THR A 152 -8.61 0.11 3.84
N ILE A 153 -9.16 -1.05 3.48
CA ILE A 153 -9.45 -2.14 4.43
C ILE A 153 -8.33 -3.18 4.29
N GLY A 154 -7.58 -3.38 5.36
CA GLY A 154 -6.53 -4.39 5.41
C GLY A 154 -7.01 -5.67 6.07
N PHE A 155 -6.84 -6.78 5.37
CA PHE A 155 -7.13 -8.13 5.81
C PHE A 155 -5.83 -8.85 6.16
N GLY A 156 -5.49 -8.89 7.44
CA GLY A 156 -4.36 -9.65 7.98
C GLY A 156 -4.82 -10.63 9.05
N ALA A 157 -3.95 -10.86 10.04
CA ALA A 157 -4.34 -11.54 11.27
C ALA A 157 -5.49 -10.80 12.00
N TYR A 158 -5.62 -9.50 11.76
CA TYR A 158 -6.71 -8.66 12.22
C TYR A 158 -7.17 -7.72 11.11
N LEU A 159 -8.36 -7.14 11.26
CA LEU A 159 -8.86 -6.13 10.35
C LEU A 159 -8.28 -4.74 10.68
N THR A 160 -7.92 -4.01 9.63
CA THR A 160 -7.52 -2.61 9.73
C THR A 160 -8.35 -1.75 8.79
N TRP A 161 -8.66 -0.55 9.22
CA TRP A 161 -9.27 0.49 8.43
C TRP A 161 -8.34 1.70 8.43
N ASN A 162 -8.01 2.20 7.25
CA ASN A 162 -7.26 3.43 7.08
C ASN A 162 -8.05 4.36 6.16
N CYS A 163 -8.20 5.63 6.54
CA CYS A 163 -8.66 6.70 5.66
C CYS A 163 -7.79 7.94 5.86
N ARG A 164 -8.13 9.04 5.17
CA ARG A 164 -7.38 10.30 5.27
C ARG A 164 -7.44 10.96 6.66
N GLU A 165 -8.43 10.61 7.48
CA GLU A 165 -8.71 11.25 8.77
C GLU A 165 -8.41 10.35 9.97
N ALA A 166 -8.48 9.03 9.78
CA ALA A 166 -8.32 8.05 10.85
C ALA A 166 -7.70 6.77 10.31
N ALA A 167 -6.90 6.11 11.15
CA ALA A 167 -6.72 4.68 11.04
C ALA A 167 -7.06 4.01 12.34
N VAL A 168 -7.73 2.87 12.22
CA VAL A 168 -8.14 2.03 13.33
C VAL A 168 -7.94 0.56 12.97
N ASN A 169 -7.80 -0.29 13.97
CA ASN A 169 -7.86 -1.73 13.85
C ASN A 169 -9.01 -2.30 14.70
N GLU A 170 -9.27 -3.61 14.60
CA GLU A 170 -10.35 -4.27 15.33
C GLU A 170 -10.26 -4.15 16.87
N PHE A 171 -9.08 -3.82 17.42
CA PHE A 171 -8.82 -3.67 18.85
C PHE A 171 -8.85 -2.22 19.33
N ASP A 172 -8.82 -1.22 18.44
CA ASP A 172 -8.80 0.20 18.85
C ASP A 172 -10.14 0.64 19.50
N LEU A 173 -11.19 -0.19 19.43
CA LEU A 173 -12.43 -0.01 20.20
C LEU A 173 -12.24 -0.22 21.72
N LEU A 174 -11.10 -0.75 22.15
CA LEU A 174 -10.78 -1.04 23.55
C LEU A 174 -10.24 0.18 24.33
N GLY A 175 -10.25 1.38 23.73
CA GLY A 175 -9.99 2.63 24.44
C GLY A 175 -8.52 2.94 24.74
N GLU A 176 -7.58 2.15 24.20
CA GLU A 176 -6.15 2.46 24.28
C GLU A 176 -5.67 3.31 23.10
N GLU A 177 -4.51 3.97 23.28
CA GLU A 177 -3.88 4.85 22.29
C GLU A 177 -3.94 4.27 20.87
N LYS A 178 -4.23 5.11 19.87
CA LYS A 178 -4.36 4.72 18.45
C LYS A 178 -3.14 3.92 17.98
N ARG A 179 -3.23 2.58 18.00
CA ARG A 179 -2.14 1.66 17.60
C ARG A 179 -2.08 1.46 16.08
N GLY A 180 -2.99 2.07 15.32
CA GLY A 180 -3.27 1.71 13.92
C GLY A 180 -2.57 2.53 12.81
N THR A 181 -2.15 3.78 13.03
CA THR A 181 -1.56 4.57 11.93
C THR A 181 -0.04 4.38 11.85
N SER A 182 0.47 3.85 10.73
CA SER A 182 1.85 4.14 10.34
C SER A 182 2.03 5.66 10.25
N GLU A 183 3.02 6.22 10.96
CA GLU A 183 3.32 7.66 10.95
C GLU A 183 3.45 8.21 9.52
N LEU A 184 3.94 7.37 8.60
CA LEU A 184 4.04 7.69 7.18
C LEU A 184 2.67 7.91 6.52
N SER A 185 1.71 7.03 6.76
CA SER A 185 0.36 7.11 6.19
C SER A 185 -0.38 8.35 6.68
N ALA A 186 -0.24 8.68 7.97
CA ALA A 186 -0.81 9.91 8.53
C ALA A 186 -0.19 11.17 7.89
N LYS A 187 1.14 11.24 7.78
CA LYS A 187 1.84 12.37 7.14
C LYS A 187 1.46 12.52 5.65
N PHE A 188 1.33 11.41 4.93
CA PHE A 188 0.90 11.43 3.53
C PHE A 188 -0.56 11.83 3.37
N SER A 189 -1.46 11.38 4.25
CA SER A 189 -2.86 11.83 4.23
C SER A 189 -2.99 13.33 4.45
N ASN A 190 -2.22 13.91 5.39
CA ASN A 190 -2.12 15.36 5.54
C ASN A 190 -1.57 16.03 4.26
N LEU A 191 -0.72 15.33 3.50
CA LEU A 191 -0.27 15.81 2.20
C LEU A 191 -1.42 15.88 1.17
N CYS A 192 -2.36 14.93 1.21
CA CYS A 192 -3.47 14.90 0.26
C CYS A 192 -4.61 15.88 0.62
N LEU A 193 -4.78 16.22 1.90
CA LEU A 193 -5.91 17.02 2.38
C LEU A 193 -5.70 18.54 2.28
N VAL A 194 -4.45 19.00 2.20
CA VAL A 194 -4.14 20.45 2.13
C VAL A 194 -4.19 20.93 0.68
N GLN A 195 -4.74 22.13 0.46
CA GLN A 195 -4.84 22.74 -0.87
C GLN A 195 -3.46 22.93 -1.53
N PRO A 196 -3.39 22.93 -2.89
CA PRO A 196 -2.15 23.18 -3.62
C PRO A 196 -1.52 24.51 -3.21
N LEU A 197 -0.19 24.59 -3.25
CA LEU A 197 0.53 25.84 -3.03
C LEU A 197 0.17 26.84 -4.14
N THR A 198 -0.78 27.73 -3.89
CA THR A 198 -1.28 28.73 -4.85
C THR A 198 -0.34 29.93 -5.04
N VAL A 199 0.82 29.92 -4.40
CA VAL A 199 1.77 31.04 -4.47
C VAL A 199 3.12 30.52 -4.97
N PRO A 200 3.64 31.01 -6.12
CA PRO A 200 5.07 30.99 -6.39
C PRO A 200 5.72 31.99 -5.42
N SER A 201 5.75 31.62 -4.14
CA SER A 201 6.55 32.34 -3.16
C SER A 201 8.00 32.16 -3.58
N THR A 202 8.76 33.24 -3.42
CA THR A 202 10.20 33.39 -3.59
C THR A 202 11.03 32.10 -3.40
N PRO A 203 12.23 31.99 -4.00
CA PRO A 203 13.15 30.87 -3.80
C PRO A 203 13.73 30.85 -2.35
N GLY A 204 12.84 30.67 -1.37
CA GLY A 204 13.09 30.50 0.04
C GLY A 204 12.35 29.24 0.47
N VAL A 205 13.08 28.31 1.06
CA VAL A 205 12.54 27.01 1.48
C VAL A 205 11.56 27.21 2.63
N THR A 206 10.27 27.09 2.37
CA THR A 206 9.22 27.18 3.41
C THR A 206 9.32 26.02 4.40
N SER A 207 8.73 26.19 5.60
CA SER A 207 8.59 25.09 6.59
C SER A 207 7.89 23.86 5.98
N GLU A 208 6.86 24.10 5.17
CA GLU A 208 6.12 23.07 4.45
C GLU A 208 7.01 22.32 3.44
N SER A 209 7.81 23.03 2.65
CA SER A 209 8.74 22.40 1.70
C SER A 209 9.69 21.41 2.41
N HIS A 210 10.18 21.76 3.60
CA HIS A 210 10.99 20.87 4.43
C HIS A 210 10.20 19.65 4.92
N GLN A 211 8.93 19.82 5.29
CA GLN A 211 8.05 18.72 5.71
C GLN A 211 7.81 17.73 4.56
N ILE A 212 7.52 18.23 3.36
CA ILE A 212 7.33 17.39 2.16
C ILE A 212 8.62 16.64 1.82
N ARG A 213 9.78 17.30 1.88
CA ARG A 213 11.09 16.65 1.71
C ARG A 213 11.34 15.58 2.77
N LYS A 214 10.99 15.83 4.04
CA LYS A 214 11.12 14.85 5.12
C LYS A 214 10.20 13.65 4.89
N LEU A 215 8.96 13.89 4.48
CA LEU A 215 8.01 12.84 4.11
C LEU A 215 8.55 11.99 2.96
N TRP A 216 9.04 12.61 1.88
CA TRP A 216 9.64 11.89 0.75
C TRP A 216 10.79 10.97 1.16
N ARG A 217 11.66 11.42 2.09
CA ARG A 217 12.73 10.56 2.63
C ARG A 217 12.20 9.35 3.38
N LEU A 218 11.13 9.51 4.18
CA LEU A 218 10.48 8.39 4.87
C LEU A 218 9.85 7.41 3.88
N MET A 219 9.23 7.93 2.80
CA MET A 219 8.69 7.09 1.72
C MET A 219 9.78 6.28 1.04
N ILE A 220 10.92 6.91 0.70
CA ILE A 220 12.06 6.19 0.12
C ILE A 220 12.62 5.16 1.08
N GLN A 221 12.73 5.48 2.37
CA GLN A 221 13.22 4.54 3.37
C GLN A 221 12.32 3.29 3.45
N ASP A 222 11.02 3.46 3.61
CA ASP A 222 10.05 2.36 3.57
C ASP A 222 10.15 1.57 2.26
N TYR A 223 10.26 2.27 1.14
CA TYR A 223 10.38 1.66 -0.18
C TYR A 223 11.66 0.82 -0.34
N SER A 224 12.80 1.29 0.18
CA SER A 224 14.07 0.58 0.09
C SER A 224 14.08 -0.74 0.88
N HIS A 225 13.18 -0.90 1.86
CA HIS A 225 12.96 -2.16 2.57
C HIS A 225 12.08 -3.17 1.81
N THR A 226 11.46 -2.76 0.70
CA THR A 226 10.65 -3.65 -0.15
C THR A 226 11.51 -4.47 -1.12
N LYS A 227 10.94 -5.53 -1.66
CA LYS A 227 11.53 -6.41 -2.66
C LYS A 227 10.82 -6.22 -4.01
N LEU A 228 11.57 -5.78 -5.01
CA LEU A 228 11.13 -5.73 -6.40
C LEU A 228 11.55 -7.01 -7.13
N THR A 229 10.58 -7.70 -7.73
CA THR A 229 10.86 -8.82 -8.64
C THR A 229 11.56 -8.34 -9.90
N VAL A 230 11.02 -7.27 -10.50
CA VAL A 230 11.58 -6.64 -11.69
C VAL A 230 12.33 -5.40 -11.25
N LYS A 231 13.65 -5.51 -11.21
CA LYS A 231 14.50 -4.43 -10.68
C LYS A 231 14.24 -3.12 -11.39
N THR A 232 14.09 -3.11 -12.72
CA THR A 232 13.93 -1.90 -13.55
C THR A 232 12.77 -1.00 -13.14
N ASP A 233 11.72 -1.55 -12.53
CA ASP A 233 10.45 -0.87 -12.24
C ASP A 233 10.53 0.11 -11.06
N LYS A 234 11.73 0.33 -10.51
CA LYS A 234 11.93 1.06 -9.25
C LYS A 234 11.28 2.45 -9.21
N LEU A 235 11.24 3.19 -10.33
CA LEU A 235 10.53 4.48 -10.40
C LEU A 235 9.05 4.32 -10.74
N MET A 236 8.71 3.36 -11.59
CA MET A 236 7.33 3.09 -11.98
C MET A 236 6.46 2.69 -10.78
N ALA A 237 7.01 1.85 -9.89
CA ALA A 237 6.35 1.38 -8.67
C ALA A 237 6.00 2.46 -7.65
N ILE A 238 6.53 3.68 -7.80
CA ILE A 238 6.22 4.85 -6.96
C ILE A 238 5.82 6.07 -7.79
N SER A 239 5.51 5.88 -9.08
CA SER A 239 5.24 6.97 -10.02
C SER A 239 4.00 7.78 -9.63
N GLY A 240 2.95 7.14 -9.13
CA GLY A 240 1.75 7.85 -8.65
C GLY A 240 2.02 8.73 -7.42
N LEU A 241 2.95 8.32 -6.55
CA LEU A 241 3.39 9.11 -5.41
C LEU A 241 4.19 10.34 -5.85
N ILE A 242 5.06 10.16 -6.86
CA ILE A 242 5.80 11.25 -7.48
C ILE A 242 4.80 12.26 -8.09
N ALA A 243 3.89 11.80 -8.94
CA ALA A 243 2.89 12.63 -9.60
C ALA A 243 2.03 13.42 -8.59
N THR A 244 1.66 12.80 -7.47
CA THR A 244 0.92 13.47 -6.38
C THR A 244 1.69 14.64 -5.79
N ILE A 245 2.99 14.46 -5.52
CA ILE A 245 3.85 15.53 -4.98
C ILE A 245 4.12 16.60 -6.04
N GLU A 246 4.37 16.22 -7.29
CA GLU A 246 4.54 17.17 -8.41
C GLU A 246 3.31 18.05 -8.58
N LYS A 247 2.10 17.45 -8.56
CA LYS A 247 0.84 18.19 -8.66
C LYS A 247 0.63 19.18 -7.51
N ARG A 248 1.05 18.84 -6.29
CA ARG A 248 0.91 19.72 -5.12
C ARG A 248 1.94 20.85 -5.10
N THR A 249 3.18 20.56 -5.46
CA THR A 249 4.32 21.45 -5.24
C THR A 249 4.79 22.19 -6.49
N GLY A 250 4.44 21.71 -7.67
CA GLY A 250 5.01 22.14 -8.94
C GLY A 250 6.48 21.75 -9.12
N TRP A 251 7.04 20.93 -8.21
CA TRP A 251 8.43 20.48 -8.33
C TRP A 251 8.55 19.45 -9.44
N LYS A 252 9.75 19.34 -9.99
CA LYS A 252 10.09 18.28 -10.95
C LYS A 252 10.88 17.18 -10.24
N ASN A 253 10.47 15.93 -10.40
CA ASN A 253 11.24 14.78 -9.97
C ASN A 253 12.24 14.38 -11.07
N ILE A 254 13.49 14.19 -10.69
CA ILE A 254 14.55 13.73 -11.57
C ILE A 254 15.15 12.47 -10.94
N TYR A 255 14.81 11.31 -11.50
CA TYR A 255 15.32 10.00 -11.07
C TYR A 255 15.19 9.75 -9.55
N GLY A 256 14.06 10.14 -8.95
CA GLY A 256 13.79 9.96 -7.51
C GLY A 256 14.23 11.13 -6.63
N LEU A 257 14.80 12.20 -7.20
CA LEU A 257 15.23 13.41 -6.48
C LEU A 257 14.39 14.63 -6.89
N TRP A 258 14.06 15.49 -5.93
CA TRP A 258 13.35 16.74 -6.21
C TRP A 258 14.28 17.86 -6.67
N LEU A 259 13.98 18.48 -7.83
CA LEU A 259 14.82 19.51 -8.46
C LEU A 259 15.15 20.72 -7.55
N PRO A 260 14.20 21.28 -6.76
CA PRO A 260 14.52 22.40 -5.86
C PRO A 260 15.50 22.02 -4.73
N PHE A 261 15.73 20.71 -4.53
CA PHE A 261 16.50 20.16 -3.44
C PHE A 261 17.65 19.27 -3.91
N MET A 262 18.09 19.41 -5.17
CA MET A 262 19.08 18.50 -5.76
C MET A 262 20.34 18.37 -4.91
N LEU A 263 20.99 19.49 -4.56
CA LEU A 263 22.24 19.48 -3.78
C LEU A 263 22.11 18.67 -2.47
N PRO A 264 21.15 19.00 -1.57
CA PRO A 264 20.98 18.21 -0.35
C PRO A 264 20.35 16.83 -0.59
N ASN A 265 19.79 16.53 -1.77
CA ASN A 265 19.32 15.19 -2.15
C ASN A 265 20.43 14.28 -2.67
N LEU A 266 21.53 14.84 -3.20
CA LEU A 266 22.72 14.08 -3.61
C LEU A 266 23.49 13.51 -2.41
N LEU A 267 23.21 13.99 -1.20
CA LEU A 267 23.77 13.50 0.06
C LEU A 267 23.03 12.27 0.63
N TRP A 268 22.31 11.53 -0.22
CA TRP A 268 21.70 10.28 0.20
C TRP A 268 22.78 9.27 0.61
N MET A 269 22.44 8.42 1.56
CA MET A 269 23.34 7.39 2.07
C MET A 269 22.57 6.09 2.25
N VAL A 270 23.29 4.98 2.16
CA VAL A 270 22.76 3.64 2.42
C VAL A 270 23.08 3.27 3.86
N SER A 271 22.18 2.55 4.54
CA SER A 271 22.45 2.09 5.89
C SER A 271 23.67 1.17 5.91
N ARG A 272 24.61 1.41 6.83
CA ARG A 272 25.88 0.64 6.93
C ARG A 272 25.68 -0.83 7.32
N THR A 273 24.46 -1.22 7.67
CA THR A 273 24.09 -2.59 8.06
C THR A 273 23.72 -3.48 6.86
N SER A 274 23.65 -2.94 5.66
CA SER A 274 23.24 -3.65 4.45
C SER A 274 24.44 -4.29 3.73
N THR A 275 24.52 -5.62 3.74
CA THR A 275 25.54 -6.41 3.02
C THR A 275 25.23 -6.57 1.53
N GLU A 276 24.02 -6.22 1.09
CA GLU A 276 23.49 -6.46 -0.27
C GLU A 276 23.41 -5.19 -1.12
N THR A 277 24.36 -4.27 -0.98
CA THR A 277 24.35 -3.00 -1.73
C THR A 277 25.02 -3.16 -3.10
N ALA A 278 24.30 -3.69 -4.08
CA ALA A 278 24.79 -3.76 -5.46
C ALA A 278 24.34 -2.53 -6.26
N ARG A 279 25.29 -1.77 -6.80
CA ARG A 279 24.99 -0.80 -7.88
C ARG A 279 24.70 -1.57 -9.15
N THR A 280 23.52 -1.37 -9.72
CA THR A 280 23.07 -2.17 -10.88
C THR A 280 23.63 -1.69 -12.21
N GLY A 281 24.12 -0.45 -12.28
CA GLY A 281 24.57 0.18 -13.54
C GLY A 281 23.42 0.58 -14.49
N LEU A 282 22.17 0.23 -14.16
CA LEU A 282 20.98 0.51 -14.97
C LEU A 282 20.49 1.96 -14.85
N ARG A 283 21.03 2.73 -13.91
CA ARG A 283 20.49 4.03 -13.47
C ARG A 283 21.61 5.01 -13.11
N PRO A 284 21.30 6.32 -13.07
CA PRO A 284 22.30 7.33 -12.75
C PRO A 284 22.94 7.09 -11.37
N SER A 285 24.27 6.97 -11.36
CA SER A 285 25.06 6.63 -10.17
C SER A 285 24.94 7.62 -9.02
N TRP A 286 24.51 8.85 -9.31
CA TRP A 286 24.31 9.92 -8.35
C TRP A 286 22.95 9.88 -7.65
N SER A 287 22.03 8.97 -8.01
CA SER A 287 20.73 8.81 -7.35
C SER A 287 20.62 7.50 -6.56
N TRP A 288 19.85 7.54 -5.48
CA TRP A 288 19.56 6.37 -4.62
C TRP A 288 18.92 5.21 -5.38
N ILE A 289 18.25 5.49 -6.51
CA ILE A 289 17.66 4.44 -7.34
C ILE A 289 18.71 3.48 -7.93
N ALA A 290 19.98 3.88 -8.01
CA ALA A 290 21.06 3.05 -8.56
C ALA A 290 21.46 1.86 -7.67
N VAL A 291 21.08 1.89 -6.40
CA VAL A 291 21.36 0.82 -5.43
C VAL A 291 20.11 -0.01 -5.24
N ASP A 292 20.22 -1.33 -5.27
CA ASP A 292 19.17 -2.21 -4.74
C ASP A 292 19.48 -2.50 -3.27
N GLY A 293 18.51 -2.33 -2.38
CA GLY A 293 18.66 -2.58 -0.94
C GLY A 293 18.29 -1.38 -0.04
N PRO A 294 18.19 -1.63 1.28
CA PRO A 294 17.80 -0.67 2.32
C PRO A 294 18.89 0.36 2.65
#